data_AF-A0A6N2DLZ1-F1
#
_entry.id   AF-A0A6N2DLZ1-F1
#
_cell.length_a   1.000
_cell.length_b   1.000
_cell.length_c   1.000
_cell.angle_alpha   90.00
_cell.angle_beta   90.00
_cell.angle_gamma   90.00
#
_symmetry.space_group_name_H-M   'P 1'
#
loop_
_entity.id
_entity.type
_entity.pdbx_description
1 polymer ?
#
loop_
_entity_poly.entity_id
_entity_poly.type
_entity_poly.pdbx_seq_one_letter_code
_entity_poly.pdbx_strand_id
1 'polypeptide(L)'
;MKRSPRLHRDDRGVVALEFVLALPFILILIMSVVVLGNFLSIKTQTVGEARDGARAAALRQPLPDNTSIVGAPCTTPTDPTQFVEVAATKPVSLRSIPFTPIFLPEEITETVTMRCGG
;
A
#
# COMPACT_ATOMS: atom_id res chain seq x y z
N MET A 1 7.26 32.69 66.05
CA MET A 1 7.93 32.38 64.77
C MET A 1 7.18 31.22 64.12
N LYS A 2 6.29 31.48 63.13
CA LYS A 2 5.38 30.48 62.56
C LYS A 2 5.92 30.05 61.19
N ARG A 3 6.49 28.83 61.10
CA ARG A 3 6.99 28.28 59.83
C ARG A 3 5.80 27.83 58.97
N SER A 4 5.62 28.47 57.83
CA SER A 4 4.68 28.01 56.80
C SER A 4 5.20 26.73 56.15
N PRO A 5 4.39 25.66 56.02
CA PRO A 5 4.79 24.47 55.29
C PRO A 5 4.84 24.78 53.79
N ARG A 6 6.01 24.55 53.17
CA ARG A 6 6.14 24.62 51.72
C ARG A 6 5.35 23.46 51.12
N LEU A 7 4.29 23.76 50.37
CA LEU A 7 3.60 22.78 49.53
C LEU A 7 4.65 22.17 48.59
N HIS A 8 4.96 20.89 48.80
CA HIS A 8 5.80 20.12 47.89
C HIS A 8 4.95 19.88 46.64
N ARG A 9 5.26 20.60 45.56
CA ARG A 9 4.58 20.45 44.27
C ARG A 9 5.02 19.11 43.70
N ASP A 10 4.12 18.14 43.67
CA ASP A 10 4.39 16.81 43.16
C ASP A 10 4.42 16.86 41.63
N ASP A 11 5.59 17.15 41.06
CA ASP A 11 5.81 17.22 39.61
C ASP A 11 5.64 15.85 38.91
N ARG A 12 5.47 14.77 39.67
CA ARG A 12 5.25 13.41 39.18
C ARG A 12 3.92 13.24 38.42
N GLY A 13 2.92 14.05 38.75
CA GLY A 13 1.61 13.99 38.07
C GLY A 13 1.61 14.57 36.66
N VAL A 14 2.50 15.53 36.40
CA VAL A 14 2.60 16.21 35.09
C VAL A 14 3.15 15.25 34.03
N VAL A 15 4.19 14.49 34.37
CA VAL A 15 4.79 13.49 33.49
C VAL A 15 3.80 12.40 33.09
N ALA A 16 2.95 11.96 34.02
CA ALA A 16 1.91 10.96 33.74
C ALA A 16 0.87 11.49 32.72
N LEU A 17 0.53 12.77 32.81
CA LEU A 17 -0.46 13.41 31.94
C LEU A 17 0.07 13.62 30.52
N GLU A 18 1.33 14.02 30.39
CA GLU A 18 2.00 14.14 29.09
C GLU A 18 2.08 12.79 28.37
N PHE A 19 2.36 11.70 29.11
CA PHE A 19 2.43 10.36 28.52
C PHE A 19 1.06 9.87 28.03
N VAL A 20 0.00 10.09 28.81
CA VAL A 20 -1.37 9.72 28.40
C VAL A 20 -1.82 10.49 27.16
N LEU A 21 -1.37 11.74 27.00
CA LEU A 21 -1.67 12.54 25.82
C LEU A 21 -0.81 12.13 24.62
N ALA A 22 0.49 11.85 24.80
CA ALA A 22 1.39 11.51 23.70
C ALA A 22 1.21 10.08 23.15
N LEU A 23 0.91 9.12 24.03
CA LEU A 23 0.76 7.70 23.67
C LEU A 23 -0.23 7.43 22.52
N PRO A 24 -1.47 7.98 22.49
CA PRO A 24 -2.38 7.74 21.37
C PRO A 24 -1.84 8.26 20.04
N PHE A 25 -1.15 9.40 20.03
CA PHE A 25 -0.53 9.93 18.80
C PHE A 25 0.60 9.04 18.30
N ILE A 26 1.46 8.56 19.21
CA ILE A 26 2.56 7.65 18.86
C ILE A 26 2.00 6.34 18.31
N LEU A 27 0.95 5.78 18.92
CA LEU A 27 0.30 4.57 18.43
C LEU A 27 -0.31 4.77 17.04
N ILE A 28 -1.03 5.87 16.81
CA ILE A 28 -1.57 6.21 15.48
C ILE A 28 -0.44 6.32 14.46
N LEU A 29 0.66 6.97 14.80
CA LEU A 29 1.80 7.12 13.90
C LEU A 29 2.42 5.76 13.55
N ILE A 30 2.67 4.91 14.54
CA ILE A 30 3.23 3.57 14.32
C ILE A 30 2.29 2.74 13.44
N MET A 31 0.99 2.71 13.75
CA MET A 31 0.00 1.99 12.95
C MET A 31 -0.06 2.52 11.51
N SER A 32 0.01 3.85 11.33
CA SER A 32 0.00 4.48 10.01
C SER A 32 1.20 4.05 9.17
N VAL A 33 2.39 3.98 9.76
CA VAL A 33 3.61 3.53 9.06
C VAL A 33 3.48 2.06 8.64
N VAL A 34 2.95 1.20 9.51
CA VAL A 34 2.75 -0.22 9.18
C VAL A 34 1.74 -0.40 8.05
N VAL A 35 0.61 0.30 8.11
CA VAL A 35 -0.43 0.29 7.06
C VAL A 35 0.15 0.75 5.73
N LEU A 36 0.85 1.89 5.73
CA LEU A 36 1.41 2.48 4.52
C LEU A 36 2.51 1.60 3.93
N GLY A 37 3.35 1.00 4.78
CA GLY A 37 4.38 0.05 4.35
C GLY A 37 3.80 -1.18 3.67
N ASN A 38 2.72 -1.74 4.23
CA ASN A 38 2.01 -2.86 3.61
C ASN A 38 1.40 -2.45 2.25
N PHE A 39 0.68 -1.33 2.22
CA PHE A 39 0.10 -0.81 0.98
C PHE A 39 1.14 -0.61 -0.13
N LEU A 40 2.27 0.01 0.20
CA LEU A 40 3.35 0.23 -0.76
C LEU A 40 3.99 -1.09 -1.23
N SER A 41 4.13 -2.07 -0.34
CA SER A 41 4.62 -3.41 -0.67
C SER A 41 3.70 -4.13 -1.65
N ILE A 42 2.37 -4.06 -1.46
CA ILE A 42 1.42 -4.65 -2.42
C ILE A 42 1.51 -3.89 -3.75
N LYS A 43 1.53 -2.56 -3.73
CA LYS A 43 1.63 -1.74 -4.96
C LYS A 43 2.84 -2.11 -5.81
N THR A 44 4.02 -2.26 -5.20
CA THR A 44 5.24 -2.62 -5.95
C THR A 44 5.16 -4.03 -6.53
N GLN A 45 4.55 -4.97 -5.81
CA GLN A 45 4.29 -6.32 -6.34
C GLN A 45 3.32 -6.29 -7.51
N THR A 46 2.20 -5.57 -7.41
CA THR A 46 1.19 -5.47 -8.48
C THR A 46 1.79 -4.86 -9.75
N VAL A 47 2.63 -3.83 -9.61
CA VAL A 47 3.35 -3.25 -10.77
C VAL A 47 4.33 -4.25 -11.39
N GLY A 48 5.01 -5.05 -10.56
CA GLY A 48 5.87 -6.14 -11.04
C GLY A 48 5.08 -7.17 -11.86
N GLU A 49 3.96 -7.65 -11.31
CA GLU A 49 3.08 -8.61 -11.97
C GLU A 49 2.48 -8.06 -13.27
N ALA A 50 2.10 -6.77 -13.31
CA ALA A 50 1.61 -6.14 -14.53
C ALA A 50 2.68 -6.12 -15.64
N ARG A 51 3.95 -5.88 -15.28
CA ARG A 51 5.08 -5.90 -16.23
C ARG A 51 5.37 -7.31 -16.73
N ASP A 52 5.38 -8.29 -15.83
CA ASP A 52 5.61 -9.69 -16.17
C ASP A 52 4.45 -10.23 -17.04
N GLY A 53 3.21 -9.85 -16.72
CA GLY A 53 2.02 -10.14 -17.53
C GLY A 53 2.05 -9.47 -18.89
N ALA A 54 2.46 -8.20 -18.98
CA ALA A 54 2.63 -7.51 -20.26
C ALA A 54 3.70 -8.18 -21.14
N ARG A 55 4.80 -8.63 -20.55
CA ARG A 55 5.84 -9.39 -21.26
C ARG A 55 5.34 -10.74 -21.73
N ALA A 56 4.63 -11.48 -20.87
CA ALA A 56 4.01 -12.75 -21.24
C ALA A 56 3.01 -12.56 -22.39
N ALA A 57 2.16 -11.55 -22.32
CA ALA A 57 1.18 -11.23 -23.35
C ALA A 57 1.84 -10.80 -24.68
N ALA A 58 2.92 -10.01 -24.63
CA ALA A 58 3.69 -9.62 -25.80
C ALA A 58 4.34 -10.81 -26.52
N LEU A 59 4.75 -11.83 -25.75
CA LEU A 59 5.34 -13.08 -26.23
C LEU A 59 4.30 -14.19 -26.47
N ARG A 60 3.00 -13.93 -26.23
CA ARG A 60 1.89 -14.90 -26.33
C ARG A 60 2.07 -16.13 -25.44
N GLN A 61 2.68 -15.92 -24.28
CA GLN A 61 2.79 -16.90 -23.22
C GLN A 61 1.55 -16.82 -22.31
N PRO A 62 1.25 -17.89 -21.54
CA PRO A 62 0.18 -17.85 -20.56
C PRO A 62 0.41 -16.69 -19.57
N LEU A 63 -0.66 -15.95 -19.28
CA LEU A 63 -0.61 -14.85 -18.33
C LEU A 63 -0.47 -15.40 -16.90
N PRO A 64 0.31 -14.74 -16.03
CA PRO A 64 0.35 -15.07 -14.62
C PRO A 64 -1.00 -14.78 -13.95
N ASP A 65 -1.26 -15.48 -12.84
CA ASP A 65 -2.47 -15.29 -12.04
C ASP A 65 -2.64 -13.82 -11.64
N ASN A 66 -3.89 -13.36 -11.58
CA ASN A 66 -4.27 -11.97 -11.28
C ASN A 66 -3.90 -10.93 -12.34
N THR A 67 -3.49 -11.36 -13.54
CA THR A 67 -3.30 -10.45 -14.69
C THR A 67 -4.32 -10.72 -15.79
N SER A 68 -4.75 -9.65 -16.46
CA SER A 68 -5.69 -9.74 -17.59
C SER A 68 -5.35 -8.72 -18.67
N ILE A 69 -5.60 -9.08 -19.93
CA ILE A 69 -5.41 -8.17 -21.06
C ILE A 69 -6.57 -7.17 -21.06
N VAL A 70 -6.26 -5.89 -20.96
CA VAL A 70 -7.23 -4.80 -21.00
C VAL A 70 -7.07 -4.11 -22.35
N GLY A 71 -7.53 -4.76 -23.42
CA GLY A 71 -7.41 -4.22 -24.77
C GLY A 71 -7.25 -5.29 -25.85
N ALA A 72 -6.64 -4.91 -26.96
CA ALA A 72 -6.39 -5.83 -28.07
C ALA A 72 -5.18 -6.74 -27.75
N PRO A 73 -5.32 -8.07 -27.83
CA PRO A 73 -4.18 -8.96 -27.68
C PRO A 73 -3.26 -8.88 -28.91
N CYS A 74 -1.99 -9.22 -28.74
CA CYS A 74 -1.03 -9.28 -29.84
C CYS A 74 -1.48 -10.32 -30.89
N THR A 75 -1.69 -9.88 -32.13
CA THR A 75 -2.12 -10.72 -33.27
C THR A 75 -0.95 -11.21 -34.11
N THR A 76 0.21 -10.55 -34.01
CA THR A 76 1.49 -11.06 -34.51
C THR A 76 2.64 -10.58 -33.60
N PRO A 77 3.65 -11.41 -33.31
CA PRO A 77 4.77 -11.01 -32.45
C PRO A 77 5.66 -9.94 -33.10
N THR A 78 5.60 -9.79 -34.42
CA THR A 78 6.57 -8.99 -35.17
C THR A 78 6.05 -7.60 -35.55
N ASP A 79 4.85 -7.21 -35.12
CA ASP A 79 4.28 -5.92 -35.50
C ASP A 79 4.79 -4.79 -34.58
N PRO A 80 5.66 -3.88 -35.09
CA PRO A 80 6.20 -2.78 -34.31
C PRO A 80 5.14 -1.72 -33.93
N THR A 81 3.95 -1.75 -34.50
CA THR A 81 2.90 -0.76 -34.26
C THR A 81 1.88 -1.21 -33.22
N GLN A 82 1.90 -2.49 -32.85
CA GLN A 82 0.95 -3.07 -31.92
C GLN A 82 1.47 -3.04 -30.49
N PHE A 83 0.61 -2.58 -29.58
CA PHE A 83 0.85 -2.58 -28.14
C PHE A 83 -0.21 -3.46 -27.46
N VAL A 84 0.21 -4.16 -26.41
CA VAL A 84 -0.68 -4.88 -25.51
C VAL A 84 -0.72 -4.16 -24.17
N GLU A 85 -1.91 -4.03 -23.62
CA GLU A 85 -2.13 -3.48 -22.29
C GLU A 85 -2.58 -4.60 -21.36
N VAL A 86 -1.92 -4.72 -20.22
CA VAL A 86 -2.21 -5.73 -19.21
C VAL A 86 -2.43 -5.04 -17.88
N ALA A 87 -3.52 -5.42 -17.21
CA ALA A 87 -3.83 -5.01 -15.85
C ALA A 87 -3.49 -6.15 -14.88
N ALA A 88 -2.80 -5.83 -13.79
CA ALA A 88 -2.69 -6.70 -12.62
C ALA A 88 -3.59 -6.16 -11.52
N THR A 89 -4.38 -7.04 -10.89
CA THR A 89 -5.29 -6.67 -9.80
C THR A 89 -4.95 -7.49 -8.56
N LYS A 90 -4.64 -6.84 -7.44
CA LYS A 90 -4.41 -7.51 -6.17
C LYS A 90 -5.36 -7.02 -5.06
N PRO A 91 -5.92 -7.93 -4.25
CA PRO A 91 -6.70 -7.55 -3.09
C PRO A 91 -5.81 -6.98 -1.99
N VAL A 92 -6.32 -5.96 -1.30
CA VAL A 92 -5.69 -5.30 -0.17
C VAL A 92 -6.60 -5.44 1.04
N SER A 93 -6.36 -6.46 1.85
CA SER A 93 -7.10 -6.65 3.10
C SER A 93 -6.50 -5.80 4.22
N LEU A 94 -7.04 -4.60 4.40
CA LEU A 94 -6.72 -3.72 5.54
C LEU A 94 -7.73 -3.85 6.69
N ARG A 95 -8.62 -4.85 6.59
CA ARG A 95 -9.75 -5.07 7.52
C ARG A 95 -9.32 -5.59 8.90
N SER A 96 -8.08 -6.06 9.04
CA SER A 96 -7.54 -6.62 10.29
C SER A 96 -6.97 -5.56 11.25
N ILE A 97 -6.91 -4.28 10.85
CA ILE A 97 -6.30 -3.23 11.65
C ILE A 97 -7.41 -2.38 12.28
N PRO A 98 -7.56 -2.40 13.62
CA PRO A 98 -8.51 -1.51 14.28
C PRO A 98 -8.15 -0.06 13.92
N PHE A 99 -9.14 0.76 13.56
CA PHE A 99 -9.02 2.17 13.16
C PHE A 99 -8.52 2.48 11.73
N THR A 100 -8.52 1.52 10.79
CA THR A 100 -8.29 1.89 9.38
C THR A 100 -9.45 2.71 8.81
N PRO A 101 -9.18 3.82 8.11
CA PRO A 101 -10.23 4.59 7.47
C PRO A 101 -10.91 3.74 6.39
N ILE A 102 -12.25 3.78 6.36
CA ILE A 102 -13.14 3.03 5.42
C ILE A 102 -12.92 3.45 3.95
N PHE A 103 -12.08 4.45 3.69
CA PHE A 103 -11.84 5.04 2.38
C PHE A 103 -10.73 4.38 1.56
N LEU A 104 -10.05 3.34 2.08
CA LEU A 104 -8.99 2.66 1.33
C LEU A 104 -9.59 1.64 0.34
N PRO A 105 -9.06 1.57 -0.90
CA PRO A 105 -9.57 0.64 -1.90
C PRO A 105 -9.28 -0.81 -1.47
N GLU A 106 -10.27 -1.68 -1.68
CA GLU A 106 -10.19 -3.12 -1.37
C GLU A 106 -9.32 -3.87 -2.38
N GLU A 107 -9.07 -3.28 -3.56
CA GLU A 107 -8.22 -3.82 -4.61
C GLU A 107 -7.32 -2.72 -5.20
N ILE A 108 -6.08 -3.10 -5.57
CA ILE A 108 -5.17 -2.26 -6.35
C ILE A 108 -5.11 -2.84 -7.75
N THR A 109 -5.48 -2.04 -8.75
CA THR A 109 -5.29 -2.36 -10.16
C THR A 109 -4.23 -1.44 -10.75
N GLU A 110 -3.24 -2.03 -11.41
CA GLU A 110 -2.19 -1.30 -12.12
C GLU A 110 -2.13 -1.79 -13.56
N THR A 111 -2.10 -0.86 -14.51
CA THR A 111 -2.03 -1.18 -15.95
C THR A 111 -0.65 -0.87 -16.49
N VAL A 112 -0.16 -1.75 -17.36
CA VAL A 112 1.12 -1.60 -18.05
C VAL A 112 0.93 -1.92 -19.52
N THR A 113 1.46 -1.05 -20.37
CA THR A 113 1.49 -1.24 -21.82
C THR A 113 2.87 -1.70 -22.26
N MET A 114 2.95 -2.71 -23.12
CA MET A 114 4.19 -3.18 -23.73
C MET A 114 3.99 -3.37 -25.24
N ARG A 115 5.07 -3.25 -26.00
CA ARG A 115 5.05 -3.50 -27.45
C ARG A 115 4.97 -5.00 -27.70
N CYS A 116 4.20 -5.42 -28.70
CA CYS A 116 4.22 -6.81 -29.15
C CYS A 116 5.60 -7.17 -29.70
N GLY A 117 6.13 -8.33 -29.32
CA GLY A 117 7.45 -8.81 -29.77
C GLY A 117 8.64 -8.57 -28.83
N GLY A 118 8.45 -7.78 -27.77
CA GLY A 118 9.51 -7.45 -26.81
C GLY A 118 10.17 -6.10 -27.07
#